data_AF-A0A154MDX1-F1
#
_entry.id   AF-A0A154MDX1-F1
#
_cell.length_a   1.000
_cell.length_b   1.000
_cell.length_c   1.000
_cell.angle_alpha   90.00
_cell.angle_beta   90.00
_cell.angle_gamma   90.00
#
_symmetry.space_group_name_H-M   'P 1'
#
loop_
_entity.id
_entity.type
_entity.pdbx_description
1 polymer ?
#
loop_
_entity_poly.entity_id
_entity_poly.type
_entity_poly.pdbx_seq_one_letter_code
_entity_poly.pdbx_strand_id
1 'polypeptide(L)' 'MDKPDLTGATVHEAADKLSLGGGRWYVLPDDTTDYQPFDGTPRPALVAASTLRDMSTWTEVSN' A
#
# COMPACT_ATOMS: atom_id res chain seq x y z
N MET A 1 -1.36 -10.70 -17.05
CA MET A 1 -1.16 -9.37 -16.45
C MET A 1 0.22 -9.44 -15.82
N ASP A 2 1.16 -8.62 -16.27
CA ASP A 2 2.47 -8.53 -15.65
C ASP A 2 2.34 -8.09 -14.20
N LYS A 3 3.24 -8.59 -13.34
CA LYS A 3 3.29 -8.17 -11.93
C LYS A 3 3.60 -6.67 -11.88
N PRO A 4 2.90 -5.87 -11.06
CA PRO A 4 3.22 -4.45 -10.95
C PRO A 4 4.67 -4.29 -10.50
N ASP A 5 5.40 -3.39 -11.17
CA ASP A 5 6.75 -3.01 -10.76
C ASP A 5 6.64 -2.11 -9.53
N LEU A 6 7.01 -2.65 -8.37
CA LEU A 6 6.95 -1.94 -7.08
C LEU A 6 8.31 -1.35 -6.68
N THR A 7 9.24 -1.27 -7.63
CA THR A 7 10.60 -0.78 -7.38
C THR A 7 10.56 0.68 -6.93
N GLY A 8 11.11 0.96 -5.74
CA GLY A 8 11.12 2.31 -5.17
C GLY A 8 9.80 2.76 -4.55
N ALA A 9 8.81 1.87 -4.41
CA ALA A 9 7.57 2.19 -3.72
C ALA A 9 7.79 2.38 -2.20
N THR A 10 7.14 3.38 -1.64
CA THR A 10 6.98 3.52 -0.19
C THR A 10 5.89 2.57 0.28
N VAL A 11 6.16 1.80 1.33
CA VAL A 11 5.23 0.81 1.85
C VAL A 11 4.51 1.36 3.07
N HIS A 12 3.18 1.28 3.06
CA HIS A 12 2.33 1.68 4.17
C HIS A 12 1.53 0.47 4.68
N GLU A 13 1.56 0.22 5.98
CA GLU A 13 0.77 -0.83 6.63
C GLU A 13 -0.22 -0.23 7.62
N ALA A 14 -1.40 -0.84 7.74
CA ALA A 14 -2.37 -0.44 8.75
C ALA A 14 -1.78 -0.72 10.14
N ALA A 15 -1.81 0.28 11.01
CA ALA A 15 -1.43 0.14 12.42
C ALA A 15 -2.31 -0.90 13.13
N ASP A 16 -3.60 -0.94 12.80
CA ASP A 16 -4.54 -1.95 13.28
C ASP A 16 -4.86 -2.99 12.19
N LYS A 17 -3.98 -3.99 12.09
CA LYS A 17 -4.06 -5.07 11.10
C LYS A 17 -5.31 -5.95 11.26
N LEU A 18 -5.87 -6.05 12.47
CA LEU A 18 -7.01 -6.93 12.77
C LEU A 18 -8.35 -6.29 12.35
N SER A 19 -8.51 -4.98 12.55
CA SER A 19 -9.76 -4.28 12.26
C SER A 19 -9.89 -3.82 10.80
N LEU A 20 -8.77 -3.51 10.13
CA LEU A 20 -8.77 -2.93 8.77
C LEU A 20 -8.54 -3.96 7.66
N GLY A 21 -8.54 -5.25 8.02
CA GLY A 21 -8.44 -6.34 7.04
C GLY A 21 -7.03 -6.62 6.53
N GLY A 22 -6.00 -5.96 7.09
CA GLY A 22 -4.58 -6.32 6.96
C GLY A 22 -4.00 -6.35 5.53
N GLY A 23 -2.98 -5.56 5.26
CA GLY A 23 -2.22 -5.63 4.02
C GLY A 23 -1.17 -4.53 3.91
N ARG A 24 -0.49 -4.51 2.77
CA ARG A 24 0.51 -3.51 2.40
C ARG A 24 -0.01 -2.65 1.27
N TRP A 25 0.09 -1.34 1.43
CA TRP A 25 -0.09 -0.39 0.35
C TRP A 25 1.27 0.04 -0.14
N TYR A 26 1.42 0.05 -1.45
CA TYR A 26 2.62 0.48 -2.13
C TYR A 26 2.28 1.79 -2.82
N VAL A 27 3.01 2.84 -2.49
CA VAL A 27 2.89 4.15 -3.13
C VAL A 27 4.11 4.33 -4.01
N LEU A 28 3.90 4.35 -5.32
CA LEU A 28 4.94 4.54 -6.31
C LEU A 28 5.35 6.02 -6.44
N PRO A 29 6.54 6.31 -7.01
CA PRO A 29 7.01 7.69 -7.20
C PRO A 29 6.14 8.55 -8.12
N ASP A 30 5.32 7.93 -8.97
CA ASP A 30 4.35 8.57 -9.86
C ASP A 30 2.96 8.78 -9.20
N ASP A 31 2.88 8.57 -7.87
CA ASP A 31 1.67 8.59 -7.05
C ASP A 31 0.63 7.50 -7.37
N THR A 32 0.99 6.49 -8.18
CA THR A 32 0.19 5.28 -8.34
C THR A 32 0.18 4.48 -7.04
N THR A 33 -0.94 3.81 -6.74
CA THR A 33 -1.05 2.96 -5.56
C THR A 33 -1.43 1.53 -5.90
N ASP A 34 -0.76 0.60 -5.23
CA ASP A 34 -1.06 -0.82 -5.27
C ASP A 34 -1.38 -1.32 -3.87
N TYR A 35 -2.36 -2.21 -3.79
CA TYR A 35 -2.72 -2.89 -2.55
C TYR A 35 -2.36 -4.37 -2.65
N GLN A 36 -1.61 -4.87 -1.67
CA GLN A 36 -1.34 -6.28 -1.48
C GLN A 36 -1.99 -6.77 -0.18
N PRO A 37 -2.98 -7.68 -0.25
CA PRO A 37 -3.41 -8.44 0.93
C PRO A 37 -2.26 -9.31 1.44
N PHE A 38 -2.17 -9.61 2.75
CA PHE A 38 -1.05 -10.41 3.30
C PHE A 38 -0.80 -11.75 2.57
N ASP A 39 -1.86 -12.43 2.14
CA ASP A 39 -1.78 -13.69 1.39
C ASP A 39 -2.12 -13.52 -0.11
N GLY A 40 -2.07 -12.28 -0.62
CA GLY A 40 -2.47 -11.93 -1.98
C GLY A 40 -1.34 -11.43 -2.86
N THR A 41 -1.63 -11.33 -4.15
CA THR A 41 -0.77 -10.59 -5.08
C THR A 41 -1.09 -9.10 -5.03
N PRO A 42 -0.09 -8.22 -5.19
CA PRO A 42 -0.33 -6.80 -5.36
C PRO A 42 -1.26 -6.55 -6.54
N ARG A 43 -2.19 -5.62 -6.37
CA ARG A 43 -3.12 -5.20 -7.40
C ARG A 43 -3.31 -3.68 -7.37
N PRO A 44 -3.56 -3.05 -8.53
CA PRO A 44 -3.83 -1.62 -8.58
C PRO A 44 -5.02 -1.25 -7.70
N ALA A 45 -4.91 -0.15 -7.00
CA ALA A 45 -5.97 0.38 -6.18
C ALA A 45 -6.35 1.80 -6.61
N LEU A 46 -7.60 2.18 -6.34
CA LEU A 46 -8.13 3.51 -6.66
C LEU A 46 -7.94 4.51 -5.51
N VAL A 47 -7.21 4.13 -4.46
CA VAL A 47 -6.94 5.01 -3.32
C VAL A 47 -5.80 5.95 -3.70
N ALA A 48 -5.99 7.25 -3.55
CA ALA A 48 -4.94 8.21 -3.84
C ALA A 48 -3.75 8.08 -2.85
N ALA A 49 -2.53 8.28 -3.35
CA ALA A 49 -1.32 8.29 -2.53
C ALA A 49 -1.40 9.31 -1.37
N SER A 50 -1.98 10.49 -1.62
CA SER A 50 -2.21 11.51 -0.59
C SER A 50 -3.07 10.97 0.57
N THR A 51 -4.15 10.25 0.26
CA THR A 51 -5.01 9.64 1.29
C THR A 51 -4.24 8.70 2.21
N LEU A 52 -3.30 7.91 1.67
CA LEU A 52 -2.48 6.99 2.47
C LEU A 52 -1.45 7.73 3.33
N ARG A 53 -0.88 8.83 2.81
CA ARG A 53 0.08 9.67 3.53
C ARG A 53 -0.58 10.51 4.65
N ASP A 54 -1.81 10.98 4.44
CA ASP A 54 -2.56 11.80 5.39
C ASP A 54 -3.22 10.99 6.51
N MET A 55 -3.51 9.71 6.27
CA MET A 55 -4.16 8.87 7.27
C MET A 55 -3.17 8.40 8.34
N SER A 56 -3.32 8.91 9.56
CA SER A 56 -2.53 8.52 10.74
C SER A 56 -2.59 7.03 11.10
N THR A 57 -3.57 6.31 10.56
CA THR A 57 -3.75 4.88 10.79
C THR A 57 -2.81 4.01 9.94
N TRP A 58 -2.15 4.58 8.93
CA TRP A 58 -1.16 3.89 8.11
C TRP A 58 0.24 4.34 8.51
N THR A 59 1.09 3.38 8.82
CA THR A 59 2.48 3.62 9.19
C THR A 59 3.36 3.27 7.98
N GLU A 60 4.26 4.18 7.62
CA GLU A 60 5.32 3.85 6.68
C GLU A 60 6.22 2.78 7.29
N VAL A 61 6.46 1.70 6.56
CA VAL A 61 7.33 0.60 6.98
C VAL A 61 8.51 0.50 6.00
N SER A 62 9.71 0.33 6.56
CA SER A 62 10.90 0.07 5.75
C SER A 62 10.79 -1.33 5.14
N ASN A 63 10.99 -1.42 3.82
CA ASN A 63 10.98 -2.67 3.07
C ASN A 63 12.24 -3.50 3.31
#